data_AF-A0A7V3S156-F1
#
_entry.id   AF-A0A7V3S156-F1
#
_cell.length_a   1.000
_cell.length_b   1.000
_cell.length_c   1.000
_cell.angle_alpha   90.00
_cell.angle_beta   90.00
_cell.angle_gamma   90.00
#
_symmetry.space_group_name_H-M   'P 1'
#
loop_
_entity.id
_entity.type
_entity.pdbx_description
1 polymer ?
#
loop_
_entity_poly.entity_id
_entity_poly.type
_entity_poly.pdbx_seq_one_letter_code
_entity_poly.pdbx_strand_id
1 'polypeptide(L)'
;MSFGKEKGMRRKNLAAGIMVMALSMLLFSACRASDKPIPLPELADASGLSAQFSNYYQPVKYELNPSVPPYELPLKPEDIYNFSKASSYLAQPAARELFLKHGMVTLNWGQNDDIVQAYKNIKQMEVPVFVTSDSLLHLYHIQFDETLRRIEEKEFYPDLVKISQVMQTEFLKRYEQSPDSTKDAYLEGAAYFTVGLKLLKPEMEIPKLVKPWVEWELEHIEKHAGFPSAADAAENSIFTYMEDYSQYVPRGHYTQSEELKRYFKAMMWYGRMTMLIKGADKFGPMEEALVSKEEAKSQTILAATIAGLAGNLKIGDASLMDKWYRIYAVSAYYVGFSDDLTIYEYRDVLRALFGESFKPSQLAADKTLLEFQARLASLRKPAIYSGTGQAGVNLDQEKDRQMTPEQLVRTLAKTQGFRFMGQRYVPDSFILGQMVSPTIDQLLGTNCFTALFVPDVGFIRAFPRGLDVLAVLGSPRARAVLDEQGDSNYGRYEETFAKLKQQFAEVPEKDWNQNLYWSWLYALKSLTSEPG
;
A
#
# COMPACT_ATOMS: atom_id res chain seq x y z
N MET A 1 56.97 -81.88 -30.09
CA MET A 1 57.01 -81.27 -28.73
C MET A 1 57.68 -79.91 -28.86
N SER A 2 56.91 -78.83 -28.85
CA SER A 2 56.59 -77.98 -27.69
C SER A 2 57.36 -76.66 -27.85
N PHE A 3 56.81 -75.67 -28.56
CA PHE A 3 55.92 -74.58 -28.10
C PHE A 3 56.54 -73.59 -27.11
N GLY A 4 56.70 -72.35 -27.59
CA GLY A 4 56.15 -71.17 -26.91
C GLY A 4 57.15 -70.12 -26.42
N LYS A 5 57.12 -68.92 -27.01
CA LYS A 5 56.36 -67.78 -26.47
C LYS A 5 56.62 -66.49 -27.27
N GLU A 6 55.54 -65.95 -27.79
CA GLU A 6 55.43 -64.59 -28.31
C GLU A 6 54.41 -63.83 -27.44
N LYS A 7 54.53 -62.49 -27.41
CA LYS A 7 53.63 -61.45 -26.84
C LYS A 7 54.09 -60.81 -25.54
N GLY A 8 54.66 -59.61 -25.70
CA GLY A 8 54.93 -58.64 -24.64
C GLY A 8 54.78 -57.20 -25.11
N MET A 9 53.61 -56.78 -25.63
CA MET A 9 53.33 -55.35 -25.84
C MET A 9 51.83 -55.06 -25.94
N ARG A 10 51.06 -55.21 -24.85
CA ARG A 10 49.63 -54.80 -24.85
C ARG A 10 48.98 -54.47 -23.50
N ARG A 11 49.74 -54.11 -22.45
CA ARG A 11 49.16 -53.86 -21.11
C ARG A 11 49.33 -52.46 -20.49
N LYS A 12 50.12 -51.54 -21.09
CA LYS A 12 50.28 -50.19 -20.50
C LYS A 12 49.29 -49.13 -21.00
N ASN A 13 48.61 -49.33 -22.13
CA ASN A 13 47.67 -48.33 -22.67
C ASN A 13 46.21 -48.56 -22.26
N LEU A 14 45.87 -49.71 -21.66
CA LEU A 14 44.48 -49.99 -21.24
C LEU A 14 44.16 -49.39 -19.86
N ALA A 15 45.15 -49.31 -18.96
CA ALA A 15 44.97 -48.75 -17.62
C ALA A 15 44.85 -47.20 -17.64
N ALA A 16 45.59 -46.52 -18.52
CA ALA A 16 45.48 -45.07 -18.68
C ALA A 16 44.15 -44.67 -19.36
N GLY A 17 43.64 -45.46 -20.30
CA GLY A 17 42.35 -45.22 -20.95
C GLY A 17 41.14 -45.38 -20.02
N ILE A 18 41.18 -46.34 -19.10
CA ILE A 18 40.10 -46.57 -18.13
C ILE A 18 40.12 -45.53 -17.01
N MET A 19 41.30 -45.03 -16.61
CA MET A 19 41.41 -43.98 -15.60
C MET A 19 40.99 -42.60 -16.13
N VAL A 20 41.23 -42.32 -17.43
CA VAL A 20 40.73 -41.10 -18.09
C VAL A 20 39.22 -41.20 -18.38
N MET A 21 38.67 -42.38 -18.64
CA MET A 21 37.20 -42.59 -18.74
C MET A 21 36.49 -42.51 -17.38
N ALA A 22 37.13 -42.96 -16.29
CA ALA A 22 36.59 -42.82 -14.95
C ALA A 22 36.69 -41.38 -14.41
N LEU A 23 37.74 -40.63 -14.75
CA LEU A 23 37.83 -39.19 -14.45
C LEU A 23 36.89 -38.35 -15.32
N SER A 24 36.63 -38.73 -16.58
CA SER A 24 35.63 -38.03 -17.41
C SER A 24 34.19 -38.39 -17.02
N MET A 25 33.92 -39.57 -16.48
CA MET A 25 32.61 -39.89 -15.87
C MET A 25 32.40 -39.24 -14.49
N LEU A 26 33.47 -38.86 -13.77
CA LEU A 26 33.38 -38.08 -12.52
C LEU A 26 33.35 -36.55 -12.74
N LEU A 27 33.70 -36.07 -13.94
CA LEU A 27 33.56 -34.66 -14.34
C LEU A 27 32.27 -34.36 -15.11
N PHE A 28 31.47 -35.39 -15.42
CA PHE A 28 30.06 -35.27 -15.80
C PHE A 28 29.13 -35.73 -14.67
N SER A 29 29.41 -35.31 -13.43
CA SER A 29 28.29 -35.00 -12.54
C SER A 29 27.64 -33.74 -13.11
N ALA A 30 26.82 -33.92 -14.15
CA ALA A 30 25.86 -32.92 -14.57
C ALA A 30 25.23 -32.41 -13.28
N CYS A 31 25.47 -31.13 -12.96
CA CYS A 31 24.76 -30.43 -11.91
C CYS A 31 23.30 -30.46 -12.38
N ARG A 32 22.59 -31.55 -12.06
CA ARG A 32 21.18 -31.69 -12.43
C ARG A 32 20.51 -30.56 -11.69
N ALA A 33 20.09 -29.55 -12.44
CA ALA A 33 19.27 -28.47 -11.95
C ALA A 33 18.16 -29.12 -11.13
N SER A 34 18.21 -28.92 -9.82
CA SER A 34 17.30 -29.56 -8.89
C SER A 34 16.89 -28.51 -7.90
N ASP A 35 15.60 -28.24 -7.90
CA ASP A 35 15.06 -27.17 -7.11
C ASP A 35 15.16 -27.53 -5.62
N LYS A 36 15.90 -26.72 -4.87
CA LYS A 36 16.19 -27.00 -3.46
C LYS A 36 14.92 -26.77 -2.62
N PRO A 37 14.52 -27.76 -1.80
CA PRO A 37 13.38 -27.58 -0.91
C PRO A 37 13.65 -26.44 0.05
N ILE A 38 12.62 -25.66 0.33
CA ILE A 38 12.61 -24.55 1.26
C ILE A 38 11.90 -25.03 2.53
N PRO A 39 12.59 -25.13 3.67
CA PRO A 39 11.95 -25.39 4.95
C PRO A 39 10.95 -24.29 5.30
N LEU A 40 9.88 -24.62 6.00
CA LEU A 40 8.85 -23.70 6.45
C LEU A 40 8.82 -23.70 7.98
N PRO A 41 9.86 -23.18 8.67
CA PRO A 41 9.86 -23.12 10.13
C PRO A 41 8.66 -22.32 10.65
N GLU A 42 8.21 -22.59 11.86
CA GLU A 42 7.20 -21.74 12.50
C GLU A 42 7.75 -20.32 12.66
N LEU A 43 6.90 -19.34 12.40
CA LEU A 43 7.22 -17.93 12.59
C LEU A 43 6.58 -17.43 13.88
N ALA A 44 7.16 -16.38 14.45
CA ALA A 44 6.48 -15.65 15.52
C ALA A 44 5.09 -15.20 15.03
N ASP A 45 4.09 -15.40 15.87
CA ASP A 45 2.72 -15.11 15.49
C ASP A 45 2.52 -13.59 15.37
N ALA A 46 2.18 -13.13 14.16
CA ALA A 46 1.74 -11.76 13.92
C ALA A 46 0.23 -11.60 14.06
N SER A 47 -0.51 -12.70 14.26
CA SER A 47 -1.92 -12.66 14.60
C SER A 47 -2.10 -12.01 15.97
N GLY A 48 -3.19 -11.25 16.12
CA GLY A 48 -3.49 -10.56 17.38
C GLY A 48 -2.75 -9.23 17.62
N LEU A 49 -1.92 -8.74 16.68
CA LEU A 49 -1.30 -7.40 16.79
C LEU A 49 -2.34 -6.30 17.09
N SER A 50 -3.50 -6.33 16.41
CA SER A 50 -4.61 -5.40 16.66
C SER A 50 -5.03 -5.38 18.13
N ALA A 51 -5.27 -6.57 18.72
CA ALA A 51 -5.62 -6.69 20.13
C ALA A 51 -4.49 -6.23 21.07
N GLN A 52 -3.23 -6.52 20.72
CA GLN A 52 -2.08 -6.06 21.49
C GLN A 52 -1.97 -4.53 21.48
N PHE A 53 -2.24 -3.88 20.35
CA PHE A 53 -2.22 -2.42 20.21
C PHE A 53 -3.35 -1.77 21.00
N SER A 54 -4.58 -2.28 20.89
CA SER A 54 -5.73 -1.76 21.63
C SER A 54 -5.55 -1.83 23.16
N ASN A 55 -4.74 -2.77 23.67
CA ASN A 55 -4.46 -2.88 25.12
C ASN A 55 -3.65 -1.69 25.68
N TYR A 56 -2.98 -0.91 24.84
CA TYR A 56 -2.27 0.30 25.27
C TYR A 56 -3.21 1.52 25.38
N TYR A 57 -4.42 1.45 24.81
CA TYR A 57 -5.39 2.52 24.91
C TYR A 57 -6.06 2.57 26.28
N GLN A 58 -6.09 3.76 26.88
CA GLN A 58 -6.83 4.04 28.10
C GLN A 58 -7.72 5.26 27.88
N PRO A 59 -9.06 5.11 27.84
CA PRO A 59 -9.94 6.24 27.62
C PRO A 59 -9.89 7.20 28.81
N VAL A 60 -9.66 8.48 28.51
CA VAL A 60 -9.77 9.55 29.50
C VAL A 60 -11.24 9.96 29.57
N LYS A 61 -11.94 9.54 30.62
CA LYS A 61 -13.33 9.94 30.86
C LYS A 61 -13.37 11.39 31.32
N TYR A 62 -14.14 12.21 30.63
CA TYR A 62 -14.46 13.57 31.06
C TYR A 62 -15.94 13.87 30.80
N GLU A 63 -16.58 14.57 31.73
CA GLU A 63 -17.94 15.11 31.55
C GLU A 63 -17.81 16.63 31.51
N LEU A 64 -18.14 17.23 30.37
CA LEU A 64 -18.18 18.67 30.19
C LEU A 64 -19.54 19.03 29.62
N ASN A 65 -20.27 19.90 30.31
CA ASN A 65 -21.44 20.58 29.76
C ASN A 65 -21.01 22.01 29.41
N PRO A 66 -20.38 22.23 28.24
CA PRO A 66 -20.08 23.59 27.80
C PRO A 66 -21.40 24.36 27.73
N SER A 67 -21.39 25.59 28.23
CA SER A 67 -22.52 26.49 28.12
C SER A 67 -21.97 27.91 28.01
N VAL A 68 -22.15 28.49 26.83
CA VAL A 68 -21.93 29.92 26.61
C VAL A 68 -23.30 30.57 26.48
N PRO A 69 -23.59 31.66 27.22
CA PRO A 69 -24.84 32.38 27.06
C PRO A 69 -25.04 32.77 25.58
N PRO A 70 -26.22 32.48 24.99
CA PRO A 70 -26.49 32.89 23.63
C PRO A 70 -26.53 34.41 23.53
N TYR A 71 -26.18 34.94 22.36
CA TYR A 71 -26.31 36.35 22.02
C TYR A 71 -27.14 36.52 20.76
N GLU A 72 -27.84 37.65 20.66
CA GLU A 72 -28.66 37.96 19.48
C GLU A 72 -27.83 38.66 18.40
N LEU A 73 -28.18 38.38 17.14
CA LEU A 73 -27.63 39.06 15.97
C LEU A 73 -28.66 40.06 15.41
N PRO A 74 -28.23 41.23 14.91
CA PRO A 74 -26.86 41.73 14.89
C PRO A 74 -26.37 42.15 16.30
N LEU A 75 -25.08 42.00 16.56
CA LEU A 75 -24.44 42.44 17.79
C LEU A 75 -24.56 43.95 17.98
N LYS A 76 -24.70 44.38 19.23
CA LYS A 76 -24.63 45.80 19.61
C LYS A 76 -23.25 46.12 20.21
N PRO A 77 -22.53 47.13 19.70
CA PRO A 77 -21.23 47.55 20.24
C PRO A 77 -21.18 47.71 21.76
N GLU A 78 -22.25 48.25 22.35
CA GLU A 78 -22.41 48.48 23.79
C GLU A 78 -22.50 47.20 24.63
N ASP A 79 -22.93 46.09 24.03
CA ASP A 79 -23.06 44.79 24.70
C ASP A 79 -21.76 43.98 24.67
N ILE A 80 -20.71 44.46 23.99
CA ILE A 80 -19.43 43.77 23.82
C ILE A 80 -18.37 44.41 24.73
N TYR A 81 -18.00 43.70 25.80
CA TYR A 81 -17.06 44.16 26.83
C TYR A 81 -15.75 44.75 26.30
N ASN A 82 -15.16 44.17 25.25
CA ASN A 82 -13.89 44.58 24.67
C ASN A 82 -14.04 45.25 23.29
N PHE A 83 -15.22 45.79 22.95
CA PHE A 83 -15.51 46.29 21.60
C PHE A 83 -14.50 47.33 21.10
N SER A 84 -14.12 48.29 21.96
CA SER A 84 -13.17 49.34 21.58
C SER A 84 -11.83 48.75 21.13
N LYS A 85 -11.29 47.78 21.88
CA LYS A 85 -10.05 47.06 21.53
C LYS A 85 -10.26 46.14 20.32
N ALA A 86 -11.37 45.42 20.24
CA ALA A 86 -11.67 44.56 19.09
C ALA A 86 -11.79 45.38 17.79
N SER A 87 -12.41 46.55 17.87
CA SER A 87 -12.64 47.45 16.74
C SER A 87 -11.35 48.02 16.14
N SER A 88 -10.28 48.17 16.93
CA SER A 88 -8.98 48.60 16.39
C SER A 88 -8.35 47.56 15.46
N TYR A 89 -8.67 46.28 15.64
CA TYR A 89 -8.24 45.21 14.73
C TYR A 89 -9.16 45.08 13.50
N LEU A 90 -10.39 45.58 13.59
CA LEU A 90 -11.37 45.65 12.50
C LEU A 90 -11.22 46.94 11.69
N ALA A 91 -9.99 47.28 11.30
CA ALA A 91 -9.67 48.56 10.65
C ALA A 91 -10.38 48.76 9.30
N GLN A 92 -10.88 47.69 8.67
CA GLN A 92 -11.68 47.76 7.45
C GLN A 92 -13.18 47.92 7.81
N PRO A 93 -13.86 49.00 7.36
CA PRO A 93 -15.27 49.24 7.69
C PRO A 93 -16.19 48.06 7.35
N ALA A 94 -15.97 47.39 6.22
CA ALA A 94 -16.71 46.20 5.82
C ALA A 94 -16.57 45.04 6.81
N ALA A 95 -15.39 44.84 7.41
CA ALA A 95 -15.19 43.78 8.40
C ALA A 95 -15.94 44.05 9.70
N ARG A 96 -16.03 45.32 10.12
CA ARG A 96 -16.80 45.72 11.30
C ARG A 96 -18.30 45.51 11.08
N GLU A 97 -18.82 45.90 9.93
CA GLU A 97 -20.24 45.68 9.59
C GLU A 97 -20.58 44.18 9.55
N LEU A 98 -19.73 43.37 8.92
CA LEU A 98 -19.89 41.91 8.90
C LEU A 98 -19.81 41.30 10.29
N PHE A 99 -18.87 41.74 11.13
CA PHE A 99 -18.75 41.28 12.51
C PHE A 99 -20.01 41.58 13.33
N LEU A 100 -20.55 42.80 13.24
CA LEU A 100 -21.79 43.15 13.94
C LEU A 100 -22.97 42.35 13.39
N LYS A 101 -23.06 42.17 12.07
CA LYS A 101 -24.16 41.44 11.43
C LYS A 101 -24.17 39.94 11.74
N HIS A 102 -23.00 39.31 11.73
CA HIS A 102 -22.87 37.85 11.77
C HIS A 102 -22.29 37.31 13.08
N GLY A 103 -21.82 38.18 13.98
CA GLY A 103 -21.15 37.80 15.23
C GLY A 103 -19.73 37.30 15.07
N MET A 104 -19.28 37.06 13.84
CA MET A 104 -17.95 36.59 13.49
C MET A 104 -17.53 37.23 12.16
N VAL A 105 -16.24 37.51 12.02
CA VAL A 105 -15.65 37.88 10.73
C VAL A 105 -14.29 37.20 10.61
N THR A 106 -13.97 36.71 9.41
CA THR A 106 -12.64 36.22 9.08
C THR A 106 -11.85 37.33 8.42
N LEU A 107 -10.66 37.61 8.96
CA LEU A 107 -9.73 38.59 8.41
C LEU A 107 -8.55 37.86 7.76
N ASN A 108 -8.06 38.37 6.64
CA ASN A 108 -6.81 37.90 6.07
C ASN A 108 -5.64 38.54 6.83
N TRP A 109 -4.98 37.74 7.67
CA TRP A 109 -3.81 38.13 8.46
C TRP A 109 -2.48 37.75 7.79
N GLY A 110 -2.52 37.44 6.49
CA GLY A 110 -1.38 36.92 5.76
C GLY A 110 -1.20 35.41 5.96
N GLN A 111 -0.03 34.93 5.56
CA GLN A 111 0.34 33.52 5.66
C GLN A 111 1.37 33.33 6.77
N ASN A 112 1.18 32.28 7.56
CA ASN A 112 2.15 31.84 8.54
C ASN A 112 2.15 30.31 8.58
N ASP A 113 3.29 29.73 8.26
CA ASP A 113 3.46 28.27 8.17
C ASP A 113 3.85 27.65 9.53
N ASP A 114 4.03 28.46 10.57
CA ASP A 114 4.32 28.03 11.93
C ASP A 114 3.19 28.46 12.88
N ILE A 115 2.42 27.48 13.35
CA ILE A 115 1.32 27.69 14.30
C ILE A 115 1.84 28.33 15.59
N VAL A 116 3.02 27.95 16.09
CA VAL A 116 3.60 28.51 17.32
C VAL A 116 3.91 29.99 17.12
N GLN A 117 4.45 30.35 15.96
CA GLN A 117 4.69 31.74 15.62
C GLN A 117 3.38 32.53 15.47
N ALA A 118 2.32 31.92 14.94
CA ALA A 118 1.01 32.56 14.84
C ALA A 118 0.45 32.91 16.23
N TYR A 119 0.48 31.97 17.18
CA TYR A 119 0.07 32.22 18.57
C TYR A 119 0.95 33.27 19.27
N LYS A 120 2.27 33.29 19.02
CA LYS A 120 3.18 34.33 19.54
C LYS A 120 2.83 35.71 19.00
N ASN A 121 2.54 35.83 17.70
CA ASN A 121 2.15 37.10 17.07
C ASN A 121 0.84 37.63 17.66
N ILE A 122 -0.18 36.78 17.79
CA ILE A 122 -1.47 37.13 18.42
C ILE A 122 -1.25 37.66 19.84
N LYS A 123 -0.41 36.97 20.62
CA LYS A 123 -0.04 37.39 21.99
C LYS A 123 0.70 38.73 22.02
N GLN A 124 1.65 38.96 21.12
CA GLN A 124 2.41 40.21 21.02
C GLN A 124 1.52 41.40 20.64
N MET A 125 0.49 41.17 19.83
CA MET A 125 -0.52 42.17 19.47
C MET A 125 -1.57 42.39 20.57
N GLU A 126 -1.44 41.70 21.70
CA GLU A 126 -2.39 41.68 22.81
C GLU A 126 -3.84 41.34 22.42
N VAL A 127 -3.99 40.55 21.36
CA VAL A 127 -5.28 39.98 20.94
C VAL A 127 -5.55 38.76 21.83
N PRO A 128 -6.76 38.63 22.43
CA PRO A 128 -7.12 37.43 23.17
C PRO A 128 -6.97 36.18 22.31
N VAL A 129 -6.26 35.19 22.84
CA VAL A 129 -6.05 33.91 22.17
C VAL A 129 -7.23 33.00 22.44
N PHE A 130 -7.88 32.52 21.38
CA PHE A 130 -8.84 31.44 21.44
C PHE A 130 -8.13 30.14 21.04
N VAL A 131 -7.98 29.20 22.00
CA VAL A 131 -7.32 27.92 21.75
C VAL A 131 -8.35 26.93 21.22
N THR A 132 -8.15 26.47 20.00
CA THR A 132 -8.98 25.47 19.35
C THR A 132 -8.35 24.08 19.41
N SER A 133 -9.14 23.05 19.10
CA SER A 133 -8.69 21.65 19.10
C SER A 133 -7.58 21.38 18.09
N ASP A 134 -7.50 22.18 17.01
CA ASP A 134 -6.43 22.15 16.01
C ASP A 134 -5.02 22.24 16.62
N SER A 135 -4.82 22.99 17.72
CA SER A 135 -3.54 23.11 18.42
C SER A 135 -3.07 21.78 19.00
N LEU A 136 -3.99 21.02 19.62
CA LEU A 136 -3.71 19.68 20.16
C LEU A 136 -3.53 18.66 19.05
N LEU A 137 -4.37 18.72 18.02
CA LEU A 137 -4.28 17.86 16.84
C LEU A 137 -2.96 18.07 16.10
N HIS A 138 -2.50 19.32 15.98
CA HIS A 138 -1.22 19.65 15.37
C HIS A 138 -0.04 19.09 16.16
N LEU A 139 -0.05 19.23 17.50
CA LEU A 139 1.00 18.65 18.35
C LEU A 139 1.05 17.13 18.25
N TYR A 140 -0.11 16.47 18.22
CA TYR A 140 -0.20 15.03 18.00
C TYR A 140 0.39 14.65 16.64
N HIS A 141 0.05 15.37 15.57
CA HIS A 141 0.58 15.12 14.23
C HIS A 141 2.10 15.29 14.17
N ILE A 142 2.66 16.34 14.80
CA ILE A 142 4.13 16.51 14.89
C ILE A 142 4.77 15.31 15.59
N GLN A 143 4.23 14.88 16.73
CA GLN A 143 4.78 13.75 17.47
C GLN A 143 4.74 12.46 16.64
N PHE A 144 3.62 12.22 15.95
CA PHE A 144 3.46 11.08 15.03
C PHE A 144 4.51 11.13 13.91
N ASP A 145 4.61 12.25 13.19
CA ASP A 145 5.49 12.44 12.04
C ASP A 145 6.97 12.32 12.43
N GLU A 146 7.38 13.01 13.49
CA GLU A 146 8.77 13.04 13.97
C GLU A 146 9.26 11.67 14.47
N THR A 147 8.39 10.91 15.15
CA THR A 147 8.75 9.58 15.62
C THR A 147 8.85 8.59 14.48
N LEU A 148 7.88 8.61 13.55
CA LEU A 148 7.90 7.74 12.36
C LEU A 148 9.13 8.02 11.50
N ARG A 149 9.38 9.28 11.15
CA ARG A 149 10.55 9.70 10.36
C ARG A 149 11.86 9.16 10.92
N ARG A 150 12.06 9.32 12.24
CA ARG A 150 13.30 8.87 12.91
C ARG A 150 13.47 7.36 12.86
N ILE A 151 12.39 6.59 13.01
CA ILE A 151 12.41 5.13 12.94
C ILE A 151 12.70 4.70 11.50
N GLU A 152 12.05 5.31 10.52
CA GLU A 152 12.23 5.00 9.10
C GLU A 152 13.68 5.23 8.66
N GLU A 153 14.24 6.38 9.00
CA GLU A 153 15.61 6.76 8.62
C GLU A 153 16.66 5.91 9.35
N LYS A 154 16.53 5.73 10.67
CA LYS A 154 17.58 5.09 11.48
C LYS A 154 17.50 3.58 11.55
N GLU A 155 16.30 3.01 11.48
CA GLU A 155 16.08 1.57 11.69
C GLU A 155 15.62 0.87 10.41
N PHE A 156 14.63 1.41 9.70
CA PHE A 156 14.02 0.69 8.58
C PHE A 156 14.85 0.77 7.30
N TYR A 157 15.38 1.94 6.95
CA TYR A 157 16.24 2.10 5.79
C TYR A 157 17.42 1.11 5.76
N PRO A 158 18.26 1.00 6.82
CA PRO A 158 19.38 0.04 6.80
C PRO A 158 18.92 -1.42 6.80
N ASP A 159 17.77 -1.75 7.40
CA ASP A 159 17.22 -3.10 7.36
C ASP A 159 16.69 -3.46 5.98
N LEU A 160 15.98 -2.54 5.33
CA LEU A 160 15.42 -2.75 4.00
C LEU A 160 16.55 -2.95 2.98
N VAL A 161 17.65 -2.19 3.06
CA VAL A 161 18.86 -2.40 2.24
C VAL A 161 19.36 -3.85 2.36
N LYS A 162 19.48 -4.35 3.60
CA LYS A 162 20.00 -5.71 3.86
C LYS A 162 19.03 -6.78 3.39
N ILE A 163 17.73 -6.59 3.63
CA ILE A 163 16.66 -7.48 3.15
C ILE A 163 16.73 -7.59 1.63
N SER A 164 16.75 -6.45 0.92
CA SER A 164 16.82 -6.41 -0.55
C SER A 164 18.06 -7.10 -1.08
N GLN A 165 19.22 -6.86 -0.47
CA GLN A 165 20.49 -7.48 -0.88
C GLN A 165 20.51 -8.99 -0.68
N VAL A 166 20.05 -9.48 0.47
CA VAL A 166 20.00 -10.91 0.77
C VAL A 166 19.02 -11.64 -0.14
N MET A 167 17.83 -11.08 -0.37
CA MET A 167 16.86 -11.64 -1.29
C MET A 167 17.38 -11.66 -2.73
N GLN A 168 17.90 -10.54 -3.24
CA GLN A 168 18.50 -10.47 -4.58
C GLN A 168 19.56 -11.56 -4.79
N THR A 169 20.47 -11.71 -3.84
CA THR A 169 21.56 -12.70 -3.91
C THR A 169 21.02 -14.13 -3.95
N GLU A 170 20.02 -14.45 -3.11
CA GLU A 170 19.44 -15.79 -3.09
C GLU A 170 18.65 -16.09 -4.37
N PHE A 171 17.92 -15.12 -4.93
CA PHE A 171 17.20 -15.30 -6.20
C PHE A 171 18.14 -15.53 -7.38
N LEU A 172 19.23 -14.75 -7.50
CA LEU A 172 20.25 -14.96 -8.54
C LEU A 172 20.88 -16.36 -8.43
N LYS A 173 21.22 -16.79 -7.22
CA LYS A 173 21.78 -18.12 -6.96
C LYS A 173 20.80 -19.24 -7.32
N ARG A 174 19.51 -19.07 -7.04
CA ARG A 174 18.48 -20.07 -7.37
C ARG A 174 18.23 -20.14 -8.87
N TYR A 175 18.20 -19.01 -9.57
CA TYR A 175 18.09 -18.97 -11.02
C TYR A 175 19.14 -19.85 -11.72
N GLU A 176 20.40 -19.82 -11.26
CA GLU A 176 21.49 -20.64 -11.81
C GLU A 176 21.34 -22.15 -11.54
N GLN A 177 20.65 -22.53 -10.45
CA GLN A 177 20.65 -23.90 -9.91
C GLN A 177 19.34 -24.67 -10.14
N SER A 178 18.33 -24.01 -10.69
CA SER A 178 16.95 -24.51 -10.74
C SER A 178 16.48 -24.87 -12.15
N PRO A 179 15.45 -25.74 -12.25
CA PRO A 179 14.89 -26.15 -13.53
C PRO A 179 14.19 -24.98 -14.24
N ASP A 180 14.06 -25.09 -15.56
CA ASP A 180 13.45 -24.06 -16.41
C ASP A 180 12.04 -23.67 -15.96
N SER A 181 11.27 -24.61 -15.41
CA SER A 181 9.91 -24.39 -14.91
C SER A 181 9.76 -23.39 -13.76
N THR A 182 10.87 -22.94 -13.17
CA THR A 182 10.91 -21.95 -12.07
C THR A 182 11.82 -20.76 -12.37
N LYS A 183 12.48 -20.75 -13.54
CA LYS A 183 13.50 -19.75 -13.86
C LYS A 183 12.91 -18.35 -14.01
N ASP A 184 11.75 -18.23 -14.65
CA ASP A 184 11.08 -16.94 -14.85
C ASP A 184 10.79 -16.28 -13.50
N ALA A 185 10.16 -17.01 -12.58
CA ALA A 185 9.89 -16.53 -11.22
C ALA A 185 11.17 -16.13 -10.46
N TYR A 186 12.28 -16.86 -10.64
CA TYR A 186 13.54 -16.50 -9.99
C TYR A 186 14.22 -15.30 -10.63
N LEU A 187 14.07 -15.14 -11.95
CA LEU A 187 14.58 -14.00 -12.69
C LEU A 187 13.81 -12.73 -12.33
N GLU A 188 12.47 -12.80 -12.29
CA GLU A 188 11.58 -11.74 -11.79
C GLU A 188 11.93 -11.37 -10.35
N GLY A 189 12.12 -12.35 -9.46
CA GLY A 189 12.52 -12.10 -8.08
C GLY A 189 13.87 -11.39 -7.98
N ALA A 190 14.86 -11.82 -8.77
CA ALA A 190 16.15 -11.14 -8.84
C ALA A 190 15.99 -9.69 -9.33
N ALA A 191 15.18 -9.44 -10.37
CA ALA A 191 14.90 -8.10 -10.89
C ALA A 191 14.18 -7.24 -9.85
N TYR A 192 13.11 -7.75 -9.25
CA TYR A 192 12.28 -7.09 -8.25
C TYR A 192 13.09 -6.58 -7.05
N PHE A 193 13.96 -7.43 -6.48
CA PHE A 193 14.82 -7.02 -5.37
C PHE A 193 16.00 -6.16 -5.83
N THR A 194 16.43 -6.27 -7.09
CA THR A 194 17.45 -5.36 -7.66
C THR A 194 16.92 -3.94 -7.81
N VAL A 195 15.69 -3.74 -8.29
CA VAL A 195 15.06 -2.40 -8.39
C VAL A 195 15.06 -1.73 -7.02
N GLY A 196 14.47 -2.37 -6.01
CA GLY A 196 14.43 -1.82 -4.66
C GLY A 196 15.81 -1.59 -4.05
N LEU A 197 16.76 -2.50 -4.27
CA LEU A 197 18.14 -2.30 -3.80
C LEU A 197 18.83 -1.12 -4.49
N LYS A 198 18.60 -0.89 -5.79
CA LYS A 198 19.17 0.24 -6.53
C LYS A 198 18.56 1.57 -6.11
N LEU A 199 17.27 1.60 -5.80
CA LEU A 199 16.61 2.79 -5.24
C LEU A 199 17.22 3.16 -3.88
N LEU A 200 17.46 2.16 -3.02
CA LEU A 200 18.07 2.37 -1.72
C LEU A 200 19.55 2.71 -1.82
N LYS A 201 20.28 2.02 -2.71
CA LYS A 201 21.74 2.05 -2.82
C LYS A 201 22.18 2.25 -4.29
N PRO A 202 22.14 3.50 -4.80
CA PRO A 202 22.33 3.81 -6.22
C PRO A 202 23.69 3.39 -6.80
N GLU A 203 24.72 3.22 -5.98
CA GLU A 203 26.05 2.80 -6.40
C GLU A 203 26.19 1.30 -6.69
N MET A 204 25.20 0.48 -6.32
CA MET A 204 25.23 -0.96 -6.58
C MET A 204 25.22 -1.27 -8.08
N GLU A 205 25.92 -2.30 -8.52
CA GLU A 205 25.84 -2.75 -9.91
C GLU A 205 24.55 -3.53 -10.16
N ILE A 206 23.97 -3.35 -11.35
CA ILE A 206 22.81 -4.11 -11.80
C ILE A 206 23.31 -5.41 -12.43
N PRO A 207 22.86 -6.60 -11.98
CA PRO A 207 23.23 -7.86 -12.62
C PRO A 207 22.80 -7.87 -14.09
N LYS A 208 23.74 -8.23 -15.00
CA LYS A 208 23.53 -8.18 -16.45
C LYS A 208 22.25 -8.89 -16.92
N LEU A 209 21.91 -9.98 -16.23
CA LEU A 209 20.78 -10.85 -16.54
C LEU A 209 19.41 -10.13 -16.44
N VAL A 210 19.25 -9.25 -15.45
CA VAL A 210 17.98 -8.51 -15.20
C VAL A 210 18.06 -7.05 -15.60
N LYS A 211 19.17 -6.66 -16.23
CA LYS A 211 19.50 -5.25 -16.47
C LYS A 211 18.45 -4.48 -17.26
N PRO A 212 17.90 -5.00 -18.38
CA PRO A 212 16.90 -4.27 -19.17
C PRO A 212 15.65 -3.93 -18.36
N TRP A 213 15.10 -4.91 -17.64
CA TRP A 213 13.94 -4.69 -16.77
C TRP A 213 14.24 -3.68 -15.66
N VAL A 214 15.35 -3.85 -14.95
CA VAL A 214 15.69 -2.97 -13.83
C VAL A 214 15.91 -1.53 -14.30
N GLU A 215 16.59 -1.30 -15.42
CA GLU A 215 16.80 0.05 -15.96
C GLU A 215 15.48 0.71 -16.39
N TRP A 216 14.58 -0.05 -17.03
CA TRP A 216 13.28 0.45 -17.44
C TRP A 216 12.41 0.86 -16.25
N GLU A 217 12.34 0.03 -15.21
CA GLU A 217 11.60 0.32 -13.97
C GLU A 217 12.18 1.56 -13.26
N LEU A 218 13.51 1.64 -13.12
CA LEU A 218 14.17 2.79 -12.50
C LEU A 218 13.94 4.09 -13.28
N GLU A 219 13.98 4.04 -14.62
CA GLU A 219 13.72 5.20 -15.47
C GLU A 219 12.31 5.77 -15.24
N HIS A 220 11.30 4.90 -15.19
CA HIS A 220 9.92 5.31 -14.96
C HIS A 220 9.69 5.84 -13.53
N ILE A 221 10.29 5.18 -12.54
CA ILE A 221 10.25 5.62 -11.14
C ILE A 221 10.88 7.01 -10.97
N GLU A 222 12.02 7.29 -11.61
CA GLU A 222 12.69 8.60 -11.52
C GLU A 222 11.98 9.69 -12.31
N LYS A 223 11.32 9.36 -13.43
CA LYS A 223 10.54 10.32 -14.22
C LYS A 223 9.16 10.63 -13.65
N HIS A 224 8.64 9.78 -12.77
CA HIS A 224 7.29 9.88 -12.21
C HIS A 224 6.19 9.95 -13.29
N ALA A 225 6.36 9.23 -14.40
CA ALA A 225 5.63 9.42 -15.65
C ALA A 225 4.15 8.95 -15.65
N GLY A 226 3.56 8.67 -14.49
CA GLY A 226 2.22 8.10 -14.41
C GLY A 226 2.16 6.68 -14.97
N PHE A 227 1.04 6.33 -15.63
CA PHE A 227 0.87 5.03 -16.26
C PHE A 227 1.57 4.96 -17.63
N PRO A 228 2.41 3.95 -17.90
CA PRO A 228 2.89 3.65 -19.26
C PRO A 228 1.74 3.13 -20.13
N SER A 229 1.94 2.94 -21.43
CA SER A 229 0.92 2.23 -22.24
C SER A 229 0.86 0.75 -21.86
N ALA A 230 -0.30 0.10 -22.04
CA ALA A 230 -0.43 -1.34 -21.75
C ALA A 230 0.55 -2.20 -22.57
N ALA A 231 0.82 -1.82 -23.83
CA ALA A 231 1.76 -2.53 -24.68
C ALA A 231 3.21 -2.37 -24.19
N ASP A 232 3.58 -1.15 -23.80
CA ASP A 232 4.93 -0.86 -23.27
C ASP A 232 5.18 -1.56 -21.94
N ALA A 233 4.20 -1.55 -21.03
CA ALA A 233 4.27 -2.31 -19.78
C ALA A 233 4.40 -3.82 -20.05
N ALA A 234 3.61 -4.37 -20.97
CA ALA A 234 3.65 -5.79 -21.30
C ALA A 234 4.99 -6.25 -21.91
N GLU A 235 5.69 -5.37 -22.61
CA GLU A 235 6.98 -5.67 -23.24
C GLU A 235 8.16 -5.49 -22.26
N ASN A 236 8.12 -4.44 -21.42
CA ASN A 236 9.31 -3.96 -20.71
C ASN A 236 9.24 -4.04 -19.18
N SER A 237 8.04 -4.07 -18.58
CA SER A 237 7.91 -4.15 -17.12
C SER A 237 8.17 -5.56 -16.61
N ILE A 238 8.69 -5.67 -15.38
CA ILE A 238 8.92 -6.95 -14.71
C ILE A 238 7.62 -7.76 -14.59
N PHE A 239 6.48 -7.11 -14.29
CA PHE A 239 5.21 -7.78 -14.02
C PHE A 239 4.16 -7.62 -15.12
N THR A 240 4.56 -7.06 -16.27
CA THR A 240 3.77 -6.92 -17.51
C THR A 240 2.47 -6.11 -17.44
N TYR A 241 1.97 -5.78 -16.25
CA TYR A 241 0.81 -4.90 -16.04
C TYR A 241 1.25 -3.44 -15.83
N MET A 242 0.31 -2.52 -16.02
CA MET A 242 0.56 -1.09 -15.87
C MET A 242 0.68 -0.65 -14.40
N GLU A 243 1.78 0.02 -14.07
CA GLU A 243 2.00 0.64 -12.76
C GLU A 243 1.91 2.18 -12.86
N ASP A 244 1.42 2.83 -11.81
CA ASP A 244 1.36 4.29 -11.73
C ASP A 244 2.65 4.85 -11.13
N TYR A 245 3.59 5.23 -11.98
CA TYR A 245 4.87 5.77 -11.53
C TYR A 245 4.77 7.18 -10.93
N SER A 246 3.63 7.87 -11.07
CA SER A 246 3.42 9.18 -10.40
C SER A 246 3.37 9.03 -8.87
N GLN A 247 3.11 7.83 -8.36
CA GLN A 247 3.04 7.56 -6.92
C GLN A 247 4.42 7.60 -6.23
N TYR A 248 5.51 7.61 -7.00
CA TYR A 248 6.88 7.54 -6.50
C TYR A 248 7.49 8.92 -6.21
N VAL A 249 6.72 10.01 -6.35
CA VAL A 249 7.15 11.37 -5.98
C VAL A 249 7.27 11.48 -4.45
N PRO A 250 8.48 11.68 -3.87
CA PRO A 250 8.64 11.88 -2.44
C PRO A 250 7.90 13.14 -1.97
N ARG A 251 7.21 13.05 -0.84
CA ARG A 251 6.35 14.11 -0.29
C ARG A 251 6.39 14.13 1.23
N GLY A 252 5.97 15.23 1.85
CA GLY A 252 5.99 15.36 3.32
C GLY A 252 7.40 15.26 3.91
N HIS A 253 7.55 14.56 5.04
CA HIS A 253 8.84 14.38 5.71
C HIS A 253 9.87 13.64 4.86
N TYR A 254 9.43 12.86 3.85
CA TYR A 254 10.36 12.14 2.98
C TYR A 254 11.24 13.04 2.11
N THR A 255 10.92 14.33 2.02
CA THR A 255 11.72 15.30 1.26
C THR A 255 12.90 15.87 2.04
N GLN A 256 13.02 15.56 3.33
CA GLN A 256 13.97 16.20 4.26
C GLN A 256 15.40 15.65 4.17
N SER A 257 15.60 14.43 3.65
CA SER A 257 16.93 13.85 3.42
C SER A 257 16.94 12.97 2.17
N GLU A 258 18.11 12.77 1.57
CA GLU A 258 18.26 11.86 0.42
C GLU A 258 17.99 10.40 0.81
N GLU A 259 18.32 10.01 2.04
CA GLU A 259 18.02 8.68 2.59
C GLU A 259 16.51 8.45 2.65
N LEU A 260 15.74 9.41 3.15
CA LEU A 260 14.29 9.33 3.20
C LEU A 260 13.64 9.34 1.81
N LYS A 261 14.15 10.11 0.85
CA LYS A 261 13.67 10.06 -0.54
C LYS A 261 13.87 8.68 -1.16
N ARG A 262 15.04 8.07 -0.94
CA ARG A 262 15.36 6.71 -1.42
C ARG A 262 14.50 5.65 -0.72
N TYR A 263 14.36 5.77 0.60
CA TYR A 263 13.49 4.91 1.40
C TYR A 263 12.05 4.94 0.87
N PHE A 264 11.51 6.14 0.64
CA PHE A 264 10.17 6.33 0.11
C PHE A 264 9.98 5.58 -1.21
N LYS A 265 10.81 5.83 -2.23
CA LYS A 265 10.68 5.17 -3.54
C LYS A 265 10.75 3.63 -3.42
N ALA A 266 11.66 3.12 -2.60
CA ALA A 266 11.79 1.68 -2.39
C ALA A 266 10.60 1.07 -1.63
N MET A 267 10.08 1.75 -0.61
CA MET A 267 8.87 1.31 0.09
C MET A 267 7.63 1.37 -0.80
N MET A 268 7.51 2.40 -1.66
CA MET A 268 6.47 2.45 -2.68
C MET A 268 6.59 1.25 -3.63
N TRP A 269 7.80 0.95 -4.13
CA TRP A 269 8.05 -0.22 -4.98
C TRP A 269 7.59 -1.52 -4.30
N TYR A 270 8.05 -1.77 -3.07
CA TYR A 270 7.72 -2.99 -2.33
C TYR A 270 6.25 -3.07 -1.90
N GLY A 271 5.57 -1.95 -1.78
CA GLY A 271 4.16 -1.88 -1.38
C GLY A 271 3.16 -1.73 -2.52
N ARG A 272 3.60 -1.42 -3.74
CA ARG A 272 2.71 -1.24 -4.91
C ARG A 272 2.74 -2.43 -5.85
N MET A 273 3.92 -2.97 -6.10
CA MET A 273 4.06 -4.10 -7.00
C MET A 273 3.42 -5.36 -6.42
N THR A 274 2.45 -5.90 -7.14
CA THR A 274 1.62 -7.03 -6.72
C THR A 274 1.96 -8.25 -7.55
N MET A 275 2.29 -9.34 -6.86
CA MET A 275 2.38 -10.66 -7.49
C MET A 275 0.97 -11.25 -7.53
N LEU A 276 0.30 -11.06 -8.66
CA LEU A 276 -1.10 -11.38 -8.90
C LEU A 276 -1.32 -12.89 -8.93
N ILE A 277 -2.40 -13.32 -8.26
CA ILE A 277 -2.80 -14.74 -8.24
C ILE A 277 -3.55 -15.12 -9.52
N LYS A 278 -4.32 -14.19 -10.08
CA LYS A 278 -5.24 -14.46 -11.18
C LYS A 278 -4.65 -14.05 -12.52
N GLY A 279 -4.67 -14.98 -13.49
CA GLY A 279 -4.35 -14.73 -14.89
C GLY A 279 -5.42 -15.29 -15.83
N ALA A 280 -5.50 -14.78 -17.05
CA ALA A 280 -6.48 -15.19 -18.06
C ALA A 280 -5.90 -15.16 -19.49
N ASP A 281 -6.56 -15.82 -20.45
CA ASP A 281 -6.12 -15.82 -21.86
C ASP A 281 -6.30 -14.45 -22.52
N LYS A 282 -7.40 -13.76 -22.15
CA LYS A 282 -7.61 -12.34 -22.42
C LYS A 282 -7.34 -11.57 -21.14
N PHE A 283 -6.36 -10.69 -21.18
CA PHE A 283 -5.90 -9.94 -20.02
C PHE A 283 -5.66 -8.48 -20.36
N GLY A 284 -5.70 -7.64 -19.34
CA GLY A 284 -5.50 -6.21 -19.43
C GLY A 284 -6.42 -5.43 -18.50
N PRO A 285 -6.33 -4.09 -18.49
CA PRO A 285 -7.06 -3.23 -17.55
C PRO A 285 -8.58 -3.50 -17.50
N MET A 286 -9.17 -3.78 -18.66
CA MET A 286 -10.62 -3.95 -18.83
C MET A 286 -11.07 -5.41 -18.96
N GLU A 287 -10.17 -6.37 -18.79
CA GLU A 287 -10.42 -7.81 -19.01
C GLU A 287 -10.59 -8.57 -17.68
N GLU A 288 -10.78 -9.89 -17.74
CA GLU A 288 -11.07 -10.74 -16.58
C GLU A 288 -9.91 -10.83 -15.56
N ALA A 289 -8.69 -10.61 -16.02
CA ALA A 289 -7.45 -10.56 -15.25
C ALA A 289 -6.50 -9.51 -15.85
N LEU A 290 -5.52 -9.06 -15.07
CA LEU A 290 -4.56 -8.04 -15.50
C LEU A 290 -3.37 -8.60 -16.27
N VAL A 291 -3.08 -9.89 -16.09
CA VAL A 291 -1.93 -10.59 -16.68
C VAL A 291 -2.35 -11.94 -17.27
N SER A 292 -1.46 -12.54 -18.07
CA SER A 292 -1.64 -13.87 -18.64
C SER A 292 -1.63 -14.96 -17.55
N LYS A 293 -2.04 -16.18 -17.90
CA LYS A 293 -1.96 -17.33 -16.97
C LYS A 293 -0.53 -17.70 -16.64
N GLU A 294 0.38 -17.59 -17.61
CA GLU A 294 1.81 -17.85 -17.48
C GLU A 294 2.47 -16.86 -16.52
N GLU A 295 2.13 -15.58 -16.65
CA GLU A 295 2.64 -14.52 -15.78
C GLU A 295 2.11 -14.69 -14.35
N ALA A 296 0.80 -14.90 -14.18
CA ALA A 296 0.21 -15.16 -12.85
C ALA A 296 0.81 -16.41 -12.18
N LYS A 297 1.14 -17.45 -12.97
CA LYS A 297 1.86 -18.64 -12.50
C LYS A 297 3.25 -18.28 -12.00
N SER A 298 4.02 -17.53 -12.79
CA SER A 298 5.38 -17.08 -12.42
C SER A 298 5.35 -16.23 -11.13
N GLN A 299 4.47 -15.24 -11.08
CA GLN A 299 4.27 -14.37 -9.91
C GLN A 299 3.82 -15.16 -8.67
N THR A 300 2.96 -16.18 -8.83
CA THR A 300 2.54 -17.06 -7.73
C THR A 300 3.72 -17.87 -7.17
N ILE A 301 4.57 -18.42 -8.05
CA ILE A 301 5.79 -19.15 -7.65
C ILE A 301 6.78 -18.20 -6.97
N LEU A 302 6.94 -16.99 -7.50
CA LEU A 302 7.78 -15.95 -6.92
C LEU A 302 7.32 -15.60 -5.50
N ALA A 303 6.04 -15.26 -5.33
CA ALA A 303 5.45 -14.94 -4.02
C ALA A 303 5.61 -16.07 -3.01
N ALA A 304 5.32 -17.31 -3.41
CA ALA A 304 5.53 -18.50 -2.58
C ALA A 304 6.99 -18.67 -2.17
N THR A 305 7.93 -18.43 -3.10
CA THR A 305 9.36 -18.52 -2.83
C THR A 305 9.82 -17.43 -1.87
N ILE A 306 9.39 -16.17 -2.04
CA ILE A 306 9.68 -15.08 -1.10
C ILE A 306 9.19 -15.45 0.30
N ALA A 307 7.92 -15.87 0.41
CA ALA A 307 7.30 -16.22 1.68
C ALA A 307 8.02 -17.40 2.35
N GLY A 308 8.43 -18.41 1.57
CA GLY A 308 9.25 -19.52 2.05
C GLY A 308 10.61 -19.07 2.56
N LEU A 309 11.37 -18.34 1.73
CA LEU A 309 12.74 -17.90 2.02
C LEU A 309 12.83 -16.94 3.20
N ALA A 310 11.80 -16.12 3.44
CA ALA A 310 11.81 -15.14 4.52
C ALA A 310 12.10 -15.77 5.90
N GLY A 311 11.56 -16.97 6.16
CA GLY A 311 11.80 -17.71 7.40
C GLY A 311 13.15 -18.47 7.47
N ASN A 312 13.95 -18.46 6.39
CA ASN A 312 15.19 -19.24 6.30
C ASN A 312 16.44 -18.37 6.19
N LEU A 313 16.32 -17.21 5.53
CA LEU A 313 17.45 -16.33 5.29
C LEU A 313 17.83 -15.56 6.56
N LYS A 314 19.12 -15.27 6.70
CA LYS A 314 19.69 -14.54 7.84
C LYS A 314 20.30 -13.21 7.40
N ILE A 315 20.28 -12.25 8.31
CA ILE A 315 20.94 -10.95 8.19
C ILE A 315 21.78 -10.74 9.45
N GLY A 316 23.06 -11.10 9.38
CA GLY A 316 23.90 -11.24 10.56
C GLY A 316 23.39 -12.38 11.45
N ASP A 317 23.17 -12.09 12.74
CA ASP A 317 22.66 -13.07 13.70
C ASP A 317 21.13 -13.19 13.72
N ALA A 318 20.41 -12.20 13.18
CA ALA A 318 18.95 -12.19 13.12
C ALA A 318 18.42 -12.87 11.86
N SER A 319 17.17 -13.36 11.89
CA SER A 319 16.51 -13.83 10.67
C SER A 319 16.07 -12.64 9.81
N LEU A 320 15.92 -12.87 8.51
CA LEU A 320 15.31 -11.89 7.60
C LEU A 320 13.88 -11.56 8.04
N MET A 321 13.13 -12.59 8.47
CA MET A 321 11.78 -12.43 8.97
C MET A 321 11.70 -11.47 10.16
N ASP A 322 12.64 -11.51 11.11
CA ASP A 322 12.61 -10.61 12.28
C ASP A 322 12.70 -9.14 11.85
N LYS A 323 13.56 -8.85 10.87
CA LYS A 323 13.73 -7.49 10.33
C LYS A 323 12.51 -7.04 9.53
N TRP A 324 12.00 -7.92 8.67
CA TRP A 324 10.78 -7.65 7.92
C TRP A 324 9.59 -7.41 8.87
N TYR A 325 9.41 -8.27 9.88
CA TYR A 325 8.34 -8.18 10.87
C TYR A 325 8.44 -6.89 11.68
N ARG A 326 9.64 -6.45 12.06
CA ARG A 326 9.84 -5.18 12.75
C ARG A 326 9.33 -3.99 11.92
N ILE A 327 9.67 -3.94 10.63
CA ILE A 327 9.16 -2.90 9.73
C ILE A 327 7.64 -3.02 9.61
N TYR A 328 7.11 -4.22 9.40
CA TYR A 328 5.69 -4.49 9.25
C TYR A 328 4.87 -4.12 10.50
N ALA A 329 5.26 -4.56 11.69
CA ALA A 329 4.51 -4.37 12.92
C ALA A 329 4.42 -2.90 13.31
N VAL A 330 5.52 -2.15 13.18
CA VAL A 330 5.52 -0.70 13.48
C VAL A 330 4.73 0.06 12.43
N SER A 331 4.91 -0.22 11.14
CA SER A 331 4.10 0.43 10.10
C SER A 331 2.61 0.09 10.24
N ALA A 332 2.27 -1.13 10.68
CA ALA A 332 0.90 -1.52 10.99
C ALA A 332 0.32 -0.75 12.18
N TYR A 333 1.12 -0.48 13.21
CA TYR A 333 0.74 0.34 14.34
C TYR A 333 0.53 1.82 13.97
N TYR A 334 1.35 2.37 13.06
CA TYR A 334 1.24 3.78 12.67
C TYR A 334 0.15 4.03 11.63
N VAL A 335 0.03 3.18 10.61
CA VAL A 335 -0.71 3.48 9.38
C VAL A 335 -1.69 2.37 8.99
N GLY A 336 -1.82 1.31 9.79
CA GLY A 336 -2.80 0.23 9.57
C GLY A 336 -2.23 -1.06 8.98
N PHE A 337 -2.99 -2.15 9.13
CA PHE A 337 -2.59 -3.48 8.67
C PHE A 337 -2.59 -3.58 7.14
N SER A 338 -1.86 -4.55 6.59
CA SER A 338 -1.85 -4.75 5.14
C SER A 338 -3.22 -5.22 4.63
N ASP A 339 -3.71 -4.59 3.57
CA ASP A 339 -4.93 -4.93 2.84
C ASP A 339 -4.70 -6.06 1.82
N ASP A 340 -3.45 -6.33 1.47
CA ASP A 340 -3.00 -7.40 0.57
C ASP A 340 -2.52 -8.64 1.34
N LEU A 341 -2.47 -9.80 0.67
CA LEU A 341 -1.91 -11.02 1.27
C LEU A 341 -0.40 -10.87 1.50
N THR A 342 0.09 -11.40 2.62
CA THR A 342 1.47 -11.23 3.08
C THR A 342 2.23 -12.56 3.11
N ILE A 343 3.44 -12.52 3.67
CA ILE A 343 4.27 -13.70 3.93
C ILE A 343 3.52 -14.73 4.77
N TYR A 344 2.72 -14.30 5.75
CA TYR A 344 2.01 -15.20 6.66
C TYR A 344 0.99 -16.05 5.92
N GLU A 345 0.06 -15.43 5.18
CA GLU A 345 -0.99 -16.16 4.47
C GLU A 345 -0.43 -17.15 3.43
N TYR A 346 0.60 -16.75 2.68
CA TYR A 346 1.25 -17.64 1.73
C TYR A 346 1.92 -18.83 2.42
N ARG A 347 2.58 -18.62 3.57
CA ARG A 347 3.21 -19.70 4.33
C ARG A 347 2.19 -20.66 4.94
N ASP A 348 1.07 -20.17 5.42
CA ASP A 348 0.00 -21.01 5.98
C ASP A 348 -0.56 -21.95 4.90
N VAL A 349 -0.83 -21.42 3.71
CA VAL A 349 -1.30 -22.25 2.58
C VAL A 349 -0.20 -23.23 2.12
N LEU A 350 1.06 -22.79 2.06
CA LEU A 350 2.19 -23.68 1.72
C LEU A 350 2.33 -24.83 2.73
N ARG A 351 2.24 -24.54 4.04
CA ARG A 351 2.31 -25.56 5.09
C ARG A 351 1.13 -26.52 5.02
N ALA A 352 -0.08 -26.01 4.74
CA ALA A 352 -1.27 -26.83 4.59
C ALA A 352 -1.18 -27.81 3.39
N LEU A 353 -0.50 -27.42 2.31
CA LEU A 353 -0.36 -28.26 1.10
C LEU A 353 0.86 -29.18 1.12
N PHE A 354 2.00 -28.71 1.64
CA PHE A 354 3.28 -29.38 1.48
C PHE A 354 3.92 -29.81 2.81
N GLY A 355 3.37 -29.40 3.96
CA GLY A 355 3.92 -29.67 5.28
C GLY A 355 5.07 -28.74 5.65
N GLU A 356 6.11 -29.27 6.28
CA GLU A 356 7.22 -28.46 6.86
C GLU A 356 8.24 -27.97 5.83
N SER A 357 8.12 -28.34 4.56
CA SER A 357 8.98 -27.84 3.49
C SER A 357 8.30 -28.00 2.13
N PHE A 358 8.68 -27.19 1.15
CA PHE A 358 8.18 -27.32 -0.22
C PHE A 358 9.28 -27.04 -1.24
N LYS A 359 9.13 -27.56 -2.46
CA LYS A 359 9.96 -27.19 -3.62
C LYS A 359 9.13 -26.29 -4.52
N PRO A 360 9.59 -25.07 -4.85
CA PRO A 360 8.88 -24.17 -5.77
C PRO A 360 8.47 -24.83 -7.11
N SER A 361 9.27 -25.76 -7.65
CA SER A 361 8.94 -26.52 -8.86
C SER A 361 7.69 -27.40 -8.75
N GLN A 362 7.20 -27.72 -7.53
CA GLN A 362 5.91 -28.38 -7.33
C GLN A 362 4.75 -27.47 -7.75
N LEU A 363 4.89 -26.15 -7.61
CA LEU A 363 3.91 -25.16 -8.07
C LEU A 363 3.97 -24.92 -9.58
N ALA A 364 4.95 -25.49 -10.29
CA ALA A 364 4.95 -25.48 -11.75
C ALA A 364 3.96 -26.49 -12.37
N ALA A 365 3.45 -27.45 -11.58
CA ALA A 365 2.43 -28.39 -12.03
C ALA A 365 1.03 -27.78 -11.91
N ASP A 366 0.27 -27.75 -13.01
CA ASP A 366 -0.98 -26.98 -13.11
C ASP A 366 -2.02 -27.38 -12.05
N LYS A 367 -2.17 -28.66 -11.73
CA LYS A 367 -3.11 -29.11 -10.69
C LYS A 367 -2.73 -28.55 -9.32
N THR A 368 -1.46 -28.60 -8.95
CA THR A 368 -0.95 -28.13 -7.67
C THR A 368 -1.00 -26.60 -7.58
N LEU A 369 -0.66 -25.92 -8.68
CA LEU A 369 -0.80 -24.47 -8.80
C LEU A 369 -2.25 -24.03 -8.59
N LEU A 370 -3.19 -24.65 -9.31
CA LEU A 370 -4.61 -24.30 -9.21
C LEU A 370 -5.15 -24.51 -7.79
N GLU A 371 -4.76 -25.60 -7.11
CA GLU A 371 -5.14 -25.82 -5.71
C GLU A 371 -4.56 -24.74 -4.79
N PHE A 372 -3.30 -24.37 -4.99
CA PHE A 372 -2.64 -23.30 -4.22
C PHE A 372 -3.30 -21.93 -4.45
N GLN A 373 -3.51 -21.55 -5.71
CA GLN A 373 -4.18 -20.31 -6.09
C GLN A 373 -5.62 -20.26 -5.59
N ALA A 374 -6.38 -21.36 -5.64
CA ALA A 374 -7.74 -21.42 -5.13
C ALA A 374 -7.82 -21.19 -3.61
N ARG A 375 -6.88 -21.78 -2.85
CA ARG A 375 -6.78 -21.54 -1.40
C ARG A 375 -6.45 -20.08 -1.11
N LEU A 376 -5.51 -19.47 -1.83
CA LEU A 376 -5.19 -18.04 -1.68
C LEU A 376 -6.37 -17.13 -2.08
N ALA A 377 -7.06 -17.42 -3.18
CA ALA A 377 -8.20 -16.65 -3.65
C ALA A 377 -9.43 -16.71 -2.70
N SER A 378 -9.52 -17.75 -1.87
CA SER A 378 -10.52 -17.86 -0.80
C SER A 378 -10.22 -17.01 0.43
N LEU A 379 -8.98 -16.52 0.57
CA LEU A 379 -8.61 -15.58 1.62
C LEU A 379 -9.15 -14.17 1.31
N ARG A 380 -8.86 -13.24 2.22
CA ARG A 380 -9.26 -11.84 2.08
C ARG A 380 -8.77 -11.24 0.75
N LYS A 381 -9.64 -10.44 0.15
CA LYS A 381 -9.35 -9.59 -1.01
C LYS A 381 -8.99 -8.19 -0.49
N PRO A 382 -8.22 -7.39 -1.25
CA PRO A 382 -8.05 -5.99 -0.91
C PRO A 382 -9.42 -5.31 -0.86
N ALA A 383 -9.63 -4.46 0.14
CA ALA A 383 -10.82 -3.63 0.28
C ALA A 383 -10.65 -2.25 -0.39
N ILE A 384 -9.41 -1.85 -0.69
CA ILE A 384 -9.06 -0.56 -1.27
C ILE A 384 -8.31 -0.79 -2.58
N TYR A 385 -8.78 -0.15 -3.66
CA TYR A 385 -8.12 -0.23 -4.94
C TYR A 385 -6.93 0.72 -5.00
N SER A 386 -5.72 0.18 -5.19
CA SER A 386 -4.47 0.96 -5.16
C SER A 386 -3.98 1.46 -6.54
N GLY A 387 -4.80 1.31 -7.59
CA GLY A 387 -4.42 1.65 -8.97
C GLY A 387 -3.71 0.54 -9.76
N THR A 388 -3.60 -0.68 -9.22
CA THR A 388 -2.86 -1.78 -9.85
C THR A 388 -3.42 -2.13 -11.23
N GLY A 389 -2.55 -2.12 -12.25
CA GLY A 389 -2.88 -2.51 -13.62
C GLY A 389 -3.85 -1.56 -14.33
N GLN A 390 -4.11 -0.37 -13.79
CA GLN A 390 -5.17 0.54 -14.22
C GLN A 390 -6.53 -0.19 -14.39
N ALA A 391 -6.76 -1.21 -13.56
CA ALA A 391 -7.96 -2.04 -13.57
C ALA A 391 -9.23 -1.19 -13.64
N GLY A 392 -10.09 -1.53 -14.60
CA GLY A 392 -11.33 -0.83 -14.87
C GLY A 392 -12.48 -1.77 -15.19
N VAL A 393 -13.62 -1.15 -15.46
CA VAL A 393 -14.89 -1.81 -15.77
C VAL A 393 -15.20 -1.61 -17.24
N ASN A 394 -15.41 -2.71 -17.97
CA ASN A 394 -15.85 -2.66 -19.34
C ASN A 394 -17.39 -2.75 -19.41
N LEU A 395 -18.09 -1.63 -19.53
CA LEU A 395 -19.55 -1.62 -19.56
C LEU A 395 -20.15 -2.37 -20.76
N ASP A 396 -19.40 -2.60 -21.83
CA ASP A 396 -19.89 -3.38 -22.98
C ASP A 396 -20.01 -4.88 -22.65
N GLN A 397 -19.33 -5.33 -21.60
CA GLN A 397 -19.45 -6.70 -21.07
C GLN A 397 -20.51 -6.80 -19.97
N GLU A 398 -21.11 -5.68 -19.57
CA GLU A 398 -22.07 -5.62 -18.46
C GLU A 398 -23.50 -5.68 -18.97
N LYS A 399 -24.33 -6.42 -18.24
CA LYS A 399 -25.76 -6.48 -18.54
C LYS A 399 -26.36 -5.08 -18.41
N ASP A 400 -27.10 -4.65 -19.41
CA ASP A 400 -27.78 -3.34 -19.48
C ASP A 400 -26.83 -2.12 -19.48
N ARG A 401 -25.50 -2.32 -19.62
CA ARG A 401 -24.45 -1.28 -19.61
C ARG A 401 -24.52 -0.34 -18.39
N GLN A 402 -24.91 -0.87 -17.23
CA GLN A 402 -25.03 -0.10 -15.99
C GLN A 402 -23.83 -0.30 -15.07
N MET A 403 -23.51 0.75 -14.31
CA MET A 403 -22.54 0.63 -13.21
C MET A 403 -23.21 -0.06 -12.03
N THR A 404 -22.51 -0.97 -11.35
CA THR A 404 -23.01 -1.64 -10.14
C THR A 404 -21.91 -1.83 -9.10
N PRO A 405 -22.25 -1.88 -7.79
CA PRO A 405 -21.28 -2.14 -6.73
C PRO A 405 -20.49 -3.45 -6.91
N GLU A 406 -21.08 -4.48 -7.53
CA GLU A 406 -20.41 -5.76 -7.79
C GLU A 406 -19.20 -5.62 -8.72
N GLN A 407 -19.17 -4.58 -9.55
CA GLN A 407 -18.03 -4.30 -10.42
C GLN A 407 -16.79 -3.92 -9.60
N LEU A 408 -16.94 -3.15 -8.52
CA LEU A 408 -15.83 -2.85 -7.61
C LEU A 408 -15.28 -4.14 -6.99
N VAL A 409 -16.16 -5.05 -6.55
CA VAL A 409 -15.76 -6.35 -5.99
C VAL A 409 -14.96 -7.17 -7.00
N ARG A 410 -15.40 -7.20 -8.27
CA ARG A 410 -14.67 -7.88 -9.34
C ARG A 410 -13.32 -7.21 -9.62
N THR A 411 -13.25 -5.88 -9.67
CA THR A 411 -12.00 -5.13 -9.87
C THR A 411 -10.99 -5.42 -8.75
N LEU A 412 -11.41 -5.37 -7.49
CA LEU A 412 -10.57 -5.71 -6.34
C LEU A 412 -10.10 -7.18 -6.37
N ALA A 413 -10.94 -8.09 -6.85
CA ALA A 413 -10.55 -9.49 -7.02
C ALA A 413 -9.45 -9.67 -8.09
N LYS A 414 -9.42 -8.83 -9.13
CA LYS A 414 -8.34 -8.86 -10.15
C LYS A 414 -6.99 -8.44 -9.57
N THR A 415 -6.98 -7.61 -8.52
CA THR A 415 -5.76 -7.10 -7.88
C THR A 415 -5.31 -7.93 -6.68
N GLN A 416 -5.98 -9.04 -6.38
CA GLN A 416 -5.62 -9.89 -5.25
C GLN A 416 -4.28 -10.60 -5.52
N GLY A 417 -3.35 -10.47 -4.59
CA GLY A 417 -2.03 -11.06 -4.71
C GLY A 417 -1.15 -10.81 -3.49
N PHE A 418 0.11 -11.18 -3.61
CA PHE A 418 1.15 -10.90 -2.62
C PHE A 418 1.76 -9.53 -2.86
N ARG A 419 1.98 -8.79 -1.77
CA ARG A 419 2.88 -7.63 -1.78
C ARG A 419 3.88 -7.76 -0.65
N PHE A 420 5.15 -7.44 -0.92
CA PHE A 420 6.21 -7.60 0.06
C PHE A 420 6.04 -6.65 1.26
N MET A 421 5.57 -5.43 1.02
CA MET A 421 5.19 -4.44 2.04
C MET A 421 3.82 -3.84 1.71
N GLY A 422 2.78 -4.68 1.66
CA GLY A 422 1.48 -4.35 1.06
C GLY A 422 0.79 -3.07 1.56
N GLN A 423 -0.15 -2.57 0.74
CA GLN A 423 -0.88 -1.34 1.01
C GLN A 423 -1.67 -1.46 2.30
N ARG A 424 -1.92 -0.34 2.97
CA ARG A 424 -2.55 -0.33 4.28
C ARG A 424 -4.04 -0.13 4.17
N TYR A 425 -4.79 -0.90 4.94
CA TYR A 425 -6.19 -0.61 5.15
C TYR A 425 -6.29 0.62 6.06
N VAL A 426 -6.75 1.73 5.49
CA VAL A 426 -7.11 2.94 6.23
C VAL A 426 -8.60 3.26 5.99
N PRO A 427 -9.39 3.51 7.05
CA PRO A 427 -10.85 3.51 6.95
C PRO A 427 -11.40 4.70 6.15
N ASP A 428 -10.71 5.82 6.11
CA ASP A 428 -11.06 6.96 5.27
C ASP A 428 -10.88 6.64 3.78
N SER A 429 -9.77 6.02 3.36
CA SER A 429 -9.58 5.58 1.97
C SER A 429 -10.60 4.51 1.57
N PHE A 430 -11.00 3.63 2.50
CA PHE A 430 -12.11 2.72 2.28
C PHE A 430 -13.43 3.47 2.05
N ILE A 431 -13.79 4.44 2.90
CA ILE A 431 -14.98 5.28 2.70
C ILE A 431 -14.92 5.99 1.35
N LEU A 432 -13.81 6.67 1.05
CA LEU A 432 -13.62 7.43 -0.18
C LEU A 432 -13.74 6.54 -1.43
N GLY A 433 -13.13 5.34 -1.40
CA GLY A 433 -13.21 4.37 -2.49
C GLY A 433 -14.60 3.78 -2.70
N GLN A 434 -15.42 3.72 -1.65
CA GLN A 434 -16.83 3.33 -1.75
C GLN A 434 -17.73 4.49 -2.19
N MET A 435 -17.27 5.73 -2.10
CA MET A 435 -18.04 6.93 -2.43
C MET A 435 -17.76 7.43 -3.86
N VAL A 436 -17.29 6.58 -4.76
CA VAL A 436 -17.04 6.90 -6.18
C VAL A 436 -17.65 5.83 -7.09
N SER A 437 -17.61 6.04 -8.40
CA SER A 437 -17.96 4.99 -9.36
C SER A 437 -17.03 3.75 -9.17
N PRO A 438 -17.55 2.51 -9.28
CA PRO A 438 -18.89 2.13 -9.77
C PRO A 438 -19.96 1.91 -8.68
N THR A 439 -19.64 2.09 -7.39
CA THR A 439 -20.62 1.93 -6.31
C THR A 439 -21.66 3.06 -6.37
N ILE A 440 -21.21 4.27 -6.69
CA ILE A 440 -22.05 5.42 -7.03
C ILE A 440 -22.34 5.43 -8.54
N ASP A 441 -23.60 5.68 -8.90
CA ASP A 441 -24.08 5.72 -10.28
C ASP A 441 -23.82 7.09 -10.95
N GLN A 442 -24.49 7.33 -12.07
CA GLN A 442 -24.46 8.59 -12.80
C GLN A 442 -25.01 9.78 -12.00
N LEU A 443 -24.51 10.95 -12.38
CA LEU A 443 -24.97 12.25 -11.88
C LEU A 443 -26.45 12.49 -12.22
N LEU A 444 -27.25 12.87 -11.23
CA LEU A 444 -28.67 13.22 -11.39
C LEU A 444 -28.89 14.74 -11.52
N GLY A 445 -27.86 15.53 -11.21
CA GLY A 445 -27.89 16.99 -11.20
C GLY A 445 -27.04 17.68 -12.26
N THR A 446 -26.74 18.94 -12.00
CA THR A 446 -25.78 19.72 -12.79
C THR A 446 -24.35 19.33 -12.43
N ASN A 447 -23.43 19.57 -13.37
CA ASN A 447 -22.01 19.30 -13.18
C ASN A 447 -21.48 19.93 -11.87
N CYS A 448 -20.73 19.15 -11.09
CA CYS A 448 -20.17 19.53 -9.80
C CYS A 448 -18.70 19.10 -9.70
N PHE A 449 -18.03 19.38 -8.58
CA PHE A 449 -16.61 19.10 -8.42
C PHE A 449 -16.27 17.61 -8.60
N THR A 450 -17.14 16.72 -8.08
CA THR A 450 -16.90 15.27 -8.12
C THR A 450 -17.22 14.62 -9.46
N ALA A 451 -17.82 15.35 -10.40
CA ALA A 451 -18.31 14.81 -11.66
C ALA A 451 -17.23 14.80 -12.75
N LEU A 452 -17.09 13.67 -13.45
CA LEU A 452 -16.27 13.55 -14.66
C LEU A 452 -17.10 12.88 -15.76
N PHE A 453 -17.05 13.45 -16.96
CA PHE A 453 -17.65 12.81 -18.13
C PHE A 453 -16.73 11.73 -18.67
N VAL A 454 -17.22 10.49 -18.73
CA VAL A 454 -16.53 9.38 -19.38
C VAL A 454 -17.30 9.03 -20.66
N PRO A 455 -16.66 8.99 -21.85
CA PRO A 455 -17.30 8.56 -23.09
C PRO A 455 -18.02 7.23 -22.91
N ASP A 456 -19.18 7.07 -23.56
CA ASP A 456 -20.05 5.88 -23.50
C ASP A 456 -20.66 5.54 -22.12
N VAL A 457 -20.22 6.21 -21.04
CA VAL A 457 -20.77 6.06 -19.68
C VAL A 457 -21.58 7.29 -19.26
N GLY A 458 -21.16 8.50 -19.58
CA GLY A 458 -21.77 9.74 -19.08
C GLY A 458 -21.05 10.31 -17.85
N PHE A 459 -21.73 11.19 -17.11
CA PHE A 459 -21.16 11.81 -15.91
C PHE A 459 -21.19 10.85 -14.72
N ILE A 460 -20.01 10.48 -14.23
CA ILE A 460 -19.84 9.62 -13.06
C ILE A 460 -19.28 10.42 -11.88
N ARG A 461 -19.40 9.88 -10.67
CA ARG A 461 -18.65 10.38 -9.51
C ARG A 461 -17.23 9.84 -9.55
N ALA A 462 -16.30 10.57 -10.18
CA ALA A 462 -14.92 10.12 -10.38
C ALA A 462 -14.00 10.41 -9.18
N PHE A 463 -14.32 11.45 -8.41
CA PHE A 463 -13.54 11.84 -7.24
C PHE A 463 -14.48 11.94 -6.03
N PRO A 464 -14.02 11.55 -4.84
CA PRO A 464 -14.75 11.80 -3.61
C PRO A 464 -14.40 13.19 -3.05
N ARG A 465 -15.08 13.61 -2.00
CA ARG A 465 -14.72 14.77 -1.16
C ARG A 465 -14.21 14.28 0.18
N GLY A 466 -13.21 14.94 0.76
CA GLY A 466 -12.83 14.69 2.16
C GLY A 466 -14.01 14.86 3.14
N LEU A 467 -15.02 15.64 2.76
CA LEU A 467 -16.27 15.79 3.50
C LEU A 467 -17.11 14.50 3.57
N ASP A 468 -17.00 13.58 2.60
CA ASP A 468 -17.71 12.29 2.65
C ASP A 468 -17.32 11.51 3.91
N VAL A 469 -16.03 11.53 4.28
CA VAL A 469 -15.52 10.89 5.50
C VAL A 469 -16.18 11.49 6.74
N LEU A 470 -16.15 12.82 6.89
CA LEU A 470 -16.75 13.47 8.06
C LEU A 470 -18.27 13.29 8.12
N ALA A 471 -18.95 13.29 6.97
CA ALA A 471 -20.39 13.05 6.90
C ALA A 471 -20.74 11.62 7.32
N VAL A 472 -19.98 10.61 6.87
CA VAL A 472 -20.13 9.21 7.31
C VAL A 472 -19.86 9.07 8.80
N LEU A 473 -18.87 9.78 9.34
CA LEU A 473 -18.56 9.83 10.77
C LEU A 473 -19.54 10.67 11.60
N GLY A 474 -20.58 11.22 10.98
CA GLY A 474 -21.73 11.82 11.65
C GLY A 474 -21.82 13.34 11.61
N SER A 475 -20.95 14.06 10.88
CA SER A 475 -21.00 15.53 10.79
C SER A 475 -22.19 16.02 9.96
N PRO A 476 -23.17 16.71 10.56
CA PRO A 476 -24.30 17.28 9.82
C PRO A 476 -23.84 18.41 8.89
N ARG A 477 -22.83 19.19 9.32
CA ARG A 477 -22.28 20.30 8.52
C ARG A 477 -21.59 19.79 7.25
N ALA A 478 -20.80 18.73 7.34
CA ALA A 478 -20.16 18.13 6.17
C ALA A 478 -21.22 17.64 5.17
N ARG A 479 -22.28 16.98 5.67
CA ARG A 479 -23.41 16.54 4.86
C ARG A 479 -24.11 17.69 4.14
N ALA A 480 -24.43 18.76 4.86
CA ALA A 480 -25.10 19.93 4.29
C ALA A 480 -24.28 20.58 3.16
N VAL A 481 -22.94 20.67 3.31
CA VAL A 481 -22.07 21.23 2.27
C VAL A 481 -22.02 20.33 1.03
N LEU A 482 -22.00 19.00 1.21
CA LEU A 482 -22.06 18.05 0.09
C LEU A 482 -23.35 18.20 -0.71
N ASP A 483 -24.48 18.36 -0.01
CA ASP A 483 -25.80 18.57 -0.61
C ASP A 483 -25.88 19.92 -1.34
N GLU A 484 -25.45 21.01 -0.70
CA GLU A 484 -25.44 22.36 -1.27
C GLU A 484 -24.59 22.47 -2.53
N GLN A 485 -23.44 21.77 -2.58
CA GLN A 485 -22.53 21.79 -3.72
C GLN A 485 -22.89 20.76 -4.81
N GLY A 486 -23.95 19.96 -4.59
CA GLY A 486 -24.38 18.92 -5.53
C GLY A 486 -23.47 17.70 -5.59
N ASP A 487 -22.51 17.56 -4.66
CA ASP A 487 -21.56 16.44 -4.62
C ASP A 487 -22.22 15.13 -4.11
N SER A 488 -23.45 15.22 -3.60
CA SER A 488 -24.30 14.07 -3.23
C SER A 488 -25.38 13.72 -4.25
N ASN A 489 -25.51 14.48 -5.33
CA ASN A 489 -26.63 14.35 -6.28
C ASN A 489 -26.36 13.30 -7.37
N TYR A 490 -26.19 12.05 -6.95
CA TYR A 490 -25.91 10.90 -7.82
C TYR A 490 -26.84 9.72 -7.51
N GLY A 491 -27.06 8.85 -8.50
CA GLY A 491 -27.75 7.58 -8.25
C GLY A 491 -26.98 6.72 -7.25
N ARG A 492 -27.71 6.02 -6.37
CA ARG A 492 -27.17 5.19 -5.26
C ARG A 492 -26.28 5.90 -4.24
N TYR A 493 -26.16 7.23 -4.28
CA TYR A 493 -25.40 7.98 -3.26
C TYR A 493 -25.94 7.71 -1.85
N GLU A 494 -27.24 7.92 -1.63
CA GLU A 494 -27.86 7.74 -0.31
C GLU A 494 -27.76 6.30 0.20
N GLU A 495 -27.91 5.32 -0.69
CA GLU A 495 -27.80 3.90 -0.31
C GLU A 495 -26.40 3.57 0.18
N THR A 496 -25.38 3.99 -0.57
CA THR A 496 -23.98 3.73 -0.23
C THR A 496 -23.56 4.50 1.02
N PHE A 497 -23.96 5.77 1.11
CA PHE A 497 -23.74 6.61 2.29
C PHE A 497 -24.37 6.02 3.54
N ALA A 498 -25.63 5.57 3.48
CA ALA A 498 -26.32 4.98 4.62
C ALA A 498 -25.66 3.68 5.09
N LYS A 499 -25.23 2.82 4.16
CA LYS A 499 -24.47 1.60 4.46
C LYS A 499 -23.17 1.91 5.18
N LEU A 500 -22.38 2.85 4.68
CA LEU A 500 -21.12 3.27 5.31
C LEU A 500 -21.36 3.90 6.68
N LYS A 501 -22.34 4.80 6.79
CA LYS A 501 -22.69 5.43 8.06
C LYS A 501 -23.10 4.39 9.12
N GLN A 502 -23.89 3.39 8.74
CA GLN A 502 -24.24 2.29 9.64
C GLN A 502 -23.01 1.48 10.03
N GLN A 503 -22.21 1.05 9.06
CA GLN A 503 -21.00 0.26 9.29
C GLN A 503 -20.05 0.95 10.28
N PHE A 504 -19.80 2.25 10.11
CA PHE A 504 -18.91 3.02 10.98
C PHE A 504 -19.54 3.41 12.32
N ALA A 505 -20.86 3.45 12.42
CA ALA A 505 -21.56 3.62 13.70
C ALA A 505 -21.48 2.35 14.58
N GLU A 506 -21.36 1.18 13.96
CA GLU A 506 -21.29 -0.13 14.64
C GLU A 506 -19.86 -0.51 15.09
N VAL A 507 -18.83 0.24 14.68
CA VAL A 507 -17.43 -0.03 15.08
C VAL A 507 -17.26 0.13 16.60
N PRO A 508 -16.89 -0.94 17.33
CA PRO A 508 -16.63 -0.87 18.77
C PRO A 508 -15.46 0.07 19.10
N GLU A 509 -15.51 0.71 20.28
CA GLU A 509 -14.44 1.60 20.77
C GLU A 509 -13.05 0.94 20.75
N LYS A 510 -12.96 -0.34 21.10
CA LYS A 510 -11.68 -1.10 21.06
C LYS A 510 -11.08 -1.16 19.65
N ASP A 511 -11.91 -1.19 18.61
CA ASP A 511 -11.49 -1.35 17.22
C ASP A 511 -11.17 0.02 16.59
N TRP A 512 -11.72 1.11 17.13
CA TRP A 512 -11.23 2.47 16.87
C TRP A 512 -9.79 2.69 17.35
N ASN A 513 -9.32 1.88 18.30
CA ASN A 513 -7.98 2.00 18.89
C ASN A 513 -7.04 0.86 18.49
N GLN A 514 -7.34 0.15 17.40
CA GLN A 514 -6.53 -0.97 16.92
C GLN A 514 -5.17 -0.57 16.32
N ASN A 515 -4.95 0.73 16.06
CA ASN A 515 -3.68 1.34 15.67
C ASN A 515 -3.82 2.89 15.75
N LEU A 516 -2.71 3.62 15.57
CA LEU A 516 -2.68 5.09 15.69
C LEU A 516 -3.51 5.80 14.62
N TYR A 517 -3.63 5.22 13.43
CA TYR A 517 -4.39 5.82 12.33
C TYR A 517 -5.89 5.84 12.64
N TRP A 518 -6.43 4.71 13.08
CA TRP A 518 -7.82 4.63 13.51
C TRP A 518 -8.08 5.52 14.73
N SER A 519 -7.14 5.58 15.66
CA SER A 519 -7.22 6.44 16.85
C SER A 519 -7.26 7.92 16.46
N TRP A 520 -6.51 8.32 15.43
CA TRP A 520 -6.54 9.68 14.89
C TRP A 520 -7.90 10.04 14.30
N LEU A 521 -8.48 9.17 13.46
CA LEU A 521 -9.82 9.40 12.92
C LEU A 521 -10.89 9.37 14.00
N TYR A 522 -10.73 8.56 15.05
CA TYR A 522 -11.61 8.56 16.21
C TYR A 522 -11.55 9.90 16.98
N ALA A 523 -10.36 10.48 17.14
CA ALA A 523 -10.20 11.83 17.70
C ALA A 523 -10.83 12.92 16.81
N LEU A 524 -10.75 12.79 15.49
CA LEU A 524 -11.44 13.71 14.58
C LEU A 524 -12.97 13.54 14.63
N LYS A 525 -13.46 12.30 14.83
CA LYS A 525 -14.89 12.01 14.98
C LYS A 525 -15.50 12.74 16.18
N SER A 526 -14.76 12.98 17.27
CA SER A 526 -15.32 13.74 18.40
C SER A 526 -15.60 15.21 18.06
N LEU A 527 -15.04 15.74 16.97
CA LEU A 527 -15.27 17.11 16.51
C LEU A 527 -16.55 17.26 15.66
N THR A 528 -17.25 16.16 15.36
CA THR A 528 -18.45 16.19 14.51
C THR A 528 -19.75 16.49 15.26
N SER A 529 -19.71 16.42 16.59
CA SER A 529 -20.85 16.75 17.45
C SER A 529 -21.03 18.26 17.55
N GLU A 530 -22.27 18.73 17.72
CA GLU A 530 -22.51 20.15 17.99
C GLU A 530 -21.80 20.55 19.29
N PRO A 531 -20.98 21.61 19.28
CA PRO A 531 -20.49 22.22 20.51
C PRO A 531 -21.71 22.72 21.30
N GLY A 532 -21.84 22.29 22.55
CA GLY A 532 -22.91 22.75 23.45
C GLY A 532 -22.79 24.22 23.86
#